data_AF-A0A649UZK1-F1
#
_entry.id   AF-A0A649UZK1-F1
#
_cell.length_a   1.000
_cell.length_b   1.000
_cell.length_c   1.000
_cell.angle_alpha   90.00
_cell.angle_beta   90.00
_cell.angle_gamma   90.00
#
_symmetry.space_group_name_H-M   'P 1'
#
loop_
_entity.id
_entity.type
_entity.pdbx_description
1 polymer ?
#
loop_
_entity_poly.entity_id
_entity_poly.type
_entity_poly.pdbx_seq_one_letter_code
_entity_poly.pdbx_strand_id
1 'polypeptide(L)'
;MLNIIKASKLFTRSFASTAGPYVWINKNTKVICQGFTGKQGTFHSEQAIAYGTKMVGGTSPGKGGKVHLGLPVFDTVQEAVNEVKPDASVIYVPPNFALNAILEAVKCEIPLIVCITEGIPQHDMVNVKYIMKNQEKSRLIGPNCPGIIKPGECKIGIMPGYIHKKGKIGIVS
;
A
#
# COMPACT_ATOMS: atom_id res chain seq x y z
N MET A 1 44.47 -28.97 -2.82
CA MET A 1 43.90 -27.86 -3.63
C MET A 1 42.47 -28.21 -3.99
N LEU A 2 41.50 -27.81 -3.16
CA LEU A 2 40.08 -27.90 -3.52
C LEU A 2 39.73 -26.67 -4.36
N ASN A 3 39.29 -26.92 -5.60
CA ASN A 3 38.83 -25.86 -6.51
C ASN A 3 37.47 -25.33 -6.04
N ILE A 4 37.52 -24.13 -5.48
CA ILE A 4 36.41 -23.20 -5.34
C ILE A 4 36.04 -22.69 -6.75
N ILE A 5 34.79 -22.28 -6.92
CA ILE A 5 34.25 -21.48 -8.04
C ILE A 5 33.72 -22.29 -9.24
N LYS A 6 32.41 -22.57 -9.23
CA LYS A 6 31.47 -22.15 -10.29
C LYS A 6 30.04 -22.61 -9.95
N ALA A 7 29.32 -21.76 -9.23
CA ALA A 7 27.86 -21.75 -9.25
C ALA A 7 27.37 -20.33 -9.56
N SER A 8 27.89 -19.74 -10.64
CA SER A 8 27.26 -18.59 -11.28
C SER A 8 26.10 -19.09 -12.15
N LYS A 9 25.02 -19.56 -11.51
CA LYS A 9 23.73 -19.60 -12.19
C LYS A 9 23.21 -18.17 -12.18
N LEU A 10 23.27 -17.57 -13.37
CA LEU A 10 22.62 -16.32 -13.73
C LEU A 10 21.31 -16.17 -12.95
N PHE A 11 21.21 -15.10 -12.16
CA PHE A 11 19.92 -14.53 -11.80
C PHE A 11 19.20 -14.19 -13.10
N THR A 12 18.35 -15.10 -13.56
CA THR A 12 17.50 -14.89 -14.72
C THR A 12 16.63 -13.67 -14.45
N ARG A 13 16.86 -12.63 -15.26
CA ARG A 13 15.98 -11.48 -15.40
C ARG A 13 14.55 -11.95 -15.64
N SER A 14 13.68 -11.67 -14.70
CA SER A 14 12.25 -11.46 -14.88
C SER A 14 11.90 -10.54 -13.72
N PHE A 15 11.38 -9.32 -13.88
CA PHE A 15 10.15 -8.99 -14.57
C PHE A 15 10.21 -7.55 -15.08
N ALA A 16 10.54 -7.38 -16.35
CA ALA A 16 9.84 -6.40 -17.15
C ALA A 16 8.75 -7.18 -17.88
N SER A 17 7.57 -7.31 -17.26
CA SER A 17 6.41 -7.79 -18.00
C SER A 17 6.14 -6.80 -19.14
N THR A 18 6.12 -7.32 -20.34
CA THR A 18 5.99 -6.66 -21.65
C THR A 18 4.61 -6.03 -21.89
N ALA A 19 4.06 -5.29 -20.94
CA ALA A 19 2.76 -4.62 -21.06
C ALA A 19 2.78 -3.21 -20.47
N GLY A 20 3.57 -2.30 -21.07
CA GLY A 20 3.61 -0.88 -20.73
C GLY A 20 4.00 -0.54 -19.28
N PRO A 21 4.18 0.75 -18.94
CA PRO A 21 4.32 1.16 -17.55
C PRO A 21 2.98 0.95 -16.85
N TYR A 22 2.83 -0.18 -16.16
CA TYR A 22 1.66 -0.46 -15.32
C TYR A 22 1.65 0.54 -14.15
N VAL A 23 0.94 1.67 -14.30
CA VAL A 23 0.62 2.52 -13.15
C VAL A 23 -0.30 1.68 -12.27
N TRP A 24 0.18 1.29 -11.08
CA TRP A 24 -0.44 0.25 -10.24
C TRP A 24 -1.86 0.55 -9.73
N ILE A 25 -2.43 1.72 -10.06
CA ILE A 25 -3.76 2.13 -9.63
C ILE A 25 -4.56 2.70 -10.79
N ASN A 26 -5.89 2.56 -10.72
CA ASN A 26 -6.85 3.15 -11.65
C ASN A 26 -8.20 3.39 -10.93
N LYS A 27 -9.19 3.92 -11.65
CA LYS A 27 -10.52 4.24 -11.11
C LYS A 27 -11.26 3.06 -10.45
N ASN A 28 -10.90 1.82 -10.79
CA ASN A 28 -11.54 0.61 -10.27
C ASN A 28 -10.80 0.02 -9.05
N THR A 29 -9.58 0.47 -8.76
CA THR A 29 -8.76 -0.02 -7.64
C THR A 29 -9.49 0.20 -6.32
N LYS A 30 -9.85 -0.89 -5.63
CA LYS A 30 -10.49 -0.85 -4.32
C LYS A 30 -9.44 -0.68 -3.23
N VAL A 31 -9.59 0.35 -2.41
CA VAL A 31 -8.59 0.73 -1.40
C VAL A 31 -9.18 0.59 0.00
N ILE A 32 -8.44 -0.07 0.90
CA ILE A 32 -8.69 0.00 2.35
C ILE A 32 -7.66 0.91 3.04
N CYS A 33 -8.05 1.46 4.19
CA CYS A 33 -7.14 2.21 5.05
C CYS A 33 -6.82 1.43 6.32
N GLN A 34 -5.55 1.18 6.62
CA GLN A 34 -5.12 0.73 7.94
C GLN A 34 -4.87 1.93 8.85
N GLY A 35 -5.45 1.91 10.06
CA GLY A 35 -5.55 3.09 10.92
C GLY A 35 -6.70 4.03 10.51
N PHE A 36 -7.77 3.46 9.94
CA PHE A 36 -8.86 4.19 9.30
C PHE A 36 -9.56 5.21 10.19
N THR A 37 -9.82 4.84 11.45
CA THR A 37 -10.49 5.71 12.42
C THR A 37 -9.54 6.67 13.15
N GLY A 38 -8.24 6.64 12.83
CA GLY A 38 -7.26 7.60 13.35
C GLY A 38 -7.40 8.96 12.68
N LYS A 39 -6.79 10.00 13.27
CA LYS A 39 -6.86 11.38 12.75
C LYS A 39 -6.41 11.49 11.29
N GLN A 40 -5.23 10.95 10.97
CA GLN A 40 -4.66 11.00 9.61
C GLN A 40 -5.42 10.09 8.64
N GLY A 41 -5.77 8.87 9.09
CA GLY A 41 -6.58 7.94 8.30
C GLY A 41 -7.93 8.53 7.91
N THR A 42 -8.60 9.21 8.84
CA THR A 42 -9.87 9.90 8.59
C THR A 42 -9.70 11.02 7.57
N PHE A 43 -8.81 11.97 7.85
CA PHE A 43 -8.61 13.15 7.02
C PHE A 43 -8.24 12.80 5.57
N HIS A 44 -7.29 11.89 5.38
CA HIS A 44 -6.84 11.52 4.04
C HIS A 44 -7.80 10.56 3.32
N SER A 45 -8.56 9.73 4.05
CA SER A 45 -9.59 8.90 3.42
C SER A 45 -10.77 9.75 2.94
N GLU A 46 -11.18 10.76 3.71
CA GLU A 46 -12.21 11.72 3.29
C GLU A 46 -11.81 12.44 1.99
N GLN A 47 -10.56 12.92 1.92
CA GLN A 47 -10.04 13.53 0.69
C GLN A 47 -9.92 12.54 -0.46
N ALA A 48 -9.54 11.28 -0.20
CA ALA A 48 -9.47 10.25 -1.23
C ALA A 48 -10.85 9.95 -1.80
N ILE A 49 -11.88 9.83 -0.95
CA ILE A 49 -13.28 9.67 -1.36
C ILE A 49 -13.73 10.87 -2.19
N ALA A 50 -13.49 12.10 -1.71
CA ALA A 50 -13.84 13.32 -2.44
C ALA A 50 -13.12 13.43 -3.79
N TYR A 51 -11.91 12.88 -3.91
CA TYR A 51 -11.16 12.82 -5.17
C TYR A 51 -11.70 11.77 -6.16
N GLY A 52 -12.51 10.82 -5.71
CA GLY A 52 -13.03 9.71 -6.52
C GLY A 52 -12.24 8.40 -6.37
N THR A 53 -11.33 8.30 -5.41
CA THR A 53 -10.72 7.00 -5.04
C THR A 53 -11.81 6.07 -4.52
N LYS A 54 -11.84 4.83 -5.02
CA LYS A 54 -12.76 3.79 -4.57
C LYS A 54 -12.33 3.21 -3.21
N MET A 55 -12.46 4.00 -2.16
CA MET A 55 -12.31 3.55 -0.78
C MET A 55 -13.44 2.56 -0.45
N VAL A 56 -13.10 1.40 0.10
CA VAL A 56 -14.07 0.33 0.38
C VAL A 56 -14.16 -0.05 1.86
N GLY A 57 -13.42 0.65 2.73
CA GLY A 57 -13.40 0.39 4.17
C GLY A 57 -12.03 0.65 4.77
N GLY A 58 -11.84 0.15 5.98
CA GLY A 58 -10.53 0.18 6.60
C GLY A 58 -10.49 -0.59 7.92
N THR A 59 -9.28 -0.73 8.47
CA THR A 59 -9.05 -1.48 9.69
C THR A 59 -8.77 -0.55 10.86
N SER A 60 -9.27 -0.91 12.03
CA SER A 60 -8.97 -0.28 13.31
C SER A 60 -9.25 -1.30 14.42
N PRO A 61 -8.21 -2.01 14.92
CA PRO A 61 -8.39 -3.05 15.92
C PRO A 61 -9.19 -2.59 17.15
N GLY A 62 -10.16 -3.42 17.57
CA GLY A 62 -11.13 -3.13 18.63
C GLY A 62 -12.34 -2.30 18.17
N LYS A 63 -12.49 -2.05 16.86
CA LYS A 63 -13.59 -1.25 16.28
C LYS A 63 -14.26 -1.93 15.08
N GLY A 64 -14.00 -3.22 14.85
CA GLY A 64 -14.69 -4.00 13.82
C GLY A 64 -16.21 -3.96 13.96
N GLY A 65 -16.89 -4.03 12.81
CA GLY A 65 -18.37 -3.98 12.73
C GLY A 65 -18.96 -2.57 12.81
N LYS A 66 -18.14 -1.53 13.03
CA LYS A 66 -18.57 -0.13 12.99
C LYS A 66 -18.55 0.43 11.57
N VAL A 67 -19.13 1.61 11.41
CA VAL A 67 -19.08 2.41 10.18
C VAL A 67 -18.30 3.69 10.46
N HIS A 68 -17.41 4.07 9.53
CA HIS A 68 -16.66 5.32 9.56
C HIS A 68 -16.57 5.90 8.15
N LEU A 69 -16.83 7.20 7.98
CA LEU A 69 -16.94 7.86 6.67
C LEU A 69 -17.93 7.15 5.71
N GLY A 70 -18.97 6.51 6.26
CA GLY A 70 -19.95 5.73 5.49
C GLY A 70 -19.42 4.38 4.97
N LEU A 71 -18.24 3.93 5.40
CA LEU A 71 -17.60 2.69 4.99
C LEU A 71 -17.38 1.72 6.16
N PRO A 72 -17.32 0.39 5.93
CA PRO A 72 -17.15 -0.59 7.00
C PRO A 72 -15.76 -0.51 7.65
N VAL A 73 -15.74 -0.70 8.96
CA VAL A 73 -14.53 -0.85 9.78
C VAL A 73 -14.36 -2.32 10.15
N PHE A 74 -13.17 -2.84 9.94
CA PHE A 74 -12.78 -4.22 10.28
C PHE A 74 -11.76 -4.23 11.43
N ASP A 75 -11.70 -5.31 12.20
CA ASP A 75 -10.66 -5.46 13.22
C ASP A 75 -9.32 -5.87 12.59
N THR A 76 -9.37 -6.67 11.52
CA THR A 76 -8.19 -7.19 10.83
C THR A 76 -8.21 -6.92 9.32
N VAL A 77 -7.04 -6.91 8.70
CA VAL A 77 -6.93 -6.86 7.22
C VAL A 77 -7.54 -8.10 6.59
N GLN A 78 -7.46 -9.26 7.25
CA GLN A 78 -8.02 -10.50 6.73
C GLN A 78 -9.55 -10.43 6.58
N GLU A 79 -10.26 -9.88 7.56
CA GLU A 79 -11.70 -9.62 7.45
C GLU A 79 -12.01 -8.70 6.28
N ALA A 80 -11.27 -7.59 6.15
CA ALA A 80 -11.44 -6.68 5.04
C ALA A 80 -11.20 -7.37 3.68
N VAL A 81 -10.22 -8.27 3.58
CA VAL A 81 -9.97 -9.06 2.36
C VAL A 81 -11.14 -9.97 2.03
N ASN A 82 -11.70 -10.66 3.03
CA ASN A 82 -12.81 -11.58 2.82
C ASN A 82 -14.07 -10.84 2.33
N GLU A 83 -14.36 -9.69 2.93
CA GLU A 83 -15.60 -8.93 2.70
C GLU A 83 -15.52 -8.03 1.47
N VAL A 84 -14.48 -7.19 1.38
CA VAL A 84 -14.41 -6.13 0.35
C VAL A 84 -13.38 -6.39 -0.74
N LYS A 85 -12.54 -7.42 -0.58
CA LYS A 85 -11.54 -7.90 -1.56
C LYS A 85 -10.70 -6.74 -2.13
N PRO A 86 -9.99 -5.96 -1.30
CA PRO A 86 -9.30 -4.77 -1.74
C PRO A 86 -8.09 -5.10 -2.62
N ASP A 87 -7.82 -4.22 -3.59
CA ASP A 87 -6.64 -4.30 -4.46
C ASP A 87 -5.44 -3.58 -3.84
N ALA A 88 -5.69 -2.64 -2.92
CA ALA A 88 -4.66 -1.86 -2.26
C ALA A 88 -5.00 -1.52 -0.80
N SER A 89 -3.97 -1.28 0.00
CA SER A 89 -4.04 -0.75 1.35
C SER A 89 -3.17 0.50 1.50
N VAL A 90 -3.70 1.54 2.13
CA VAL A 90 -2.89 2.66 2.64
C VAL A 90 -2.70 2.55 4.14
N ILE A 91 -1.53 2.91 4.67
CA ILE A 91 -1.19 2.81 6.09
C ILE A 91 -0.95 4.21 6.65
N TYR A 92 -1.79 4.60 7.62
CA TYR A 92 -1.67 5.81 8.44
C TYR A 92 -1.52 5.47 9.93
N VAL A 93 -0.81 4.37 10.21
CA VAL A 93 -0.57 3.83 11.55
C VAL A 93 0.68 4.48 12.15
N PRO A 94 0.73 4.80 13.46
CA PRO A 94 1.92 5.38 14.08
C PRO A 94 3.20 4.52 13.92
N PRO A 95 4.40 5.12 14.02
CA PRO A 95 5.66 4.47 13.63
C PRO A 95 5.92 3.15 14.37
N ASN A 96 5.65 3.14 15.68
CA ASN A 96 5.85 1.97 16.55
C ASN A 96 4.99 0.75 16.17
N PHE A 97 3.95 0.94 15.35
CA PHE A 97 3.03 -0.13 14.95
C PHE A 97 3.04 -0.37 13.43
N ALA A 98 3.73 0.46 12.66
CA ALA A 98 3.70 0.42 11.21
C ALA A 98 4.36 -0.84 10.61
N LEU A 99 5.40 -1.39 11.26
CA LEU A 99 5.97 -2.69 10.89
C LEU A 99 4.88 -3.77 10.86
N ASN A 100 4.13 -3.93 11.95
CA ASN A 100 3.09 -4.94 12.06
C ASN A 100 1.97 -4.72 11.03
N ALA A 101 1.57 -3.47 10.79
CA ALA A 101 0.57 -3.13 9.77
C ALA A 101 1.04 -3.50 8.34
N ILE A 102 2.32 -3.29 8.02
CA ILE A 102 2.89 -3.72 6.74
C ILE A 102 2.85 -5.26 6.65
N LEU A 103 3.33 -5.96 7.69
CA LEU A 103 3.40 -7.41 7.70
C LEU A 103 2.02 -8.08 7.64
N GLU A 104 1.02 -7.50 8.29
CA GLU A 104 -0.37 -7.96 8.23
C GLU A 104 -0.90 -7.90 6.79
N ALA A 105 -0.72 -6.77 6.10
CA ALA A 105 -1.16 -6.64 4.71
C ALA A 105 -0.40 -7.56 3.74
N VAL A 106 0.89 -7.81 3.97
CA VAL A 106 1.67 -8.79 3.20
C VAL A 106 1.14 -10.21 3.42
N LYS A 107 0.87 -10.58 4.67
CA LYS A 107 0.33 -11.90 5.03
C LYS A 107 -1.04 -12.14 4.40
N CYS A 108 -1.86 -11.10 4.29
CA CYS A 108 -3.16 -11.15 3.62
C CYS A 108 -3.05 -10.98 2.08
N GLU A 109 -1.84 -11.02 1.52
CA GLU A 109 -1.56 -10.92 0.08
C GLU A 109 -2.16 -9.68 -0.60
N ILE A 110 -2.24 -8.54 0.11
CA ILE A 110 -2.70 -7.28 -0.49
C ILE A 110 -1.76 -6.90 -1.66
N PRO A 111 -2.26 -6.73 -2.90
CA PRO A 111 -1.40 -6.51 -4.05
C PRO A 111 -0.54 -5.25 -3.95
N LEU A 112 -1.12 -4.12 -3.50
CA LEU A 112 -0.42 -2.86 -3.31
C LEU A 112 -0.56 -2.32 -1.89
N ILE A 113 0.56 -2.06 -1.24
CA ILE A 113 0.64 -1.46 0.09
C ILE A 113 1.33 -0.11 -0.04
N VAL A 114 0.70 0.96 0.46
CA VAL A 114 1.26 2.31 0.47
C VAL A 114 1.42 2.74 1.92
N CYS A 115 2.66 2.76 2.40
CA CYS A 115 2.97 3.19 3.76
C CYS A 115 3.37 4.66 3.76
N ILE A 116 2.57 5.50 4.42
CA ILE A 116 2.84 6.94 4.52
C ILE A 116 3.73 7.25 5.73
N THR A 117 3.57 6.47 6.80
CA THR A 117 4.21 6.67 8.10
C THR A 117 5.70 6.98 8.00
N GLU A 118 6.11 8.11 8.58
CA GLU A 118 7.51 8.49 8.79
C GLU A 118 8.02 7.93 10.13
N GLY A 119 9.34 7.80 10.30
CA GLY A 119 9.94 7.49 11.61
C GLY A 119 9.93 6.01 11.99
N ILE A 120 9.62 5.11 11.06
CA ILE A 120 9.78 3.66 11.27
C ILE A 120 11.28 3.36 11.46
N PRO A 121 11.68 2.60 12.49
CA PRO A 121 13.07 2.18 12.67
C PRO A 121 13.65 1.54 11.40
N GLN A 122 14.86 1.93 11.02
CA GLN A 122 15.51 1.40 9.82
C GLN A 122 15.69 -0.14 9.88
N HIS A 123 15.96 -0.67 11.08
CA HIS A 123 16.08 -2.11 11.31
C HIS A 123 14.79 -2.86 10.93
N ASP A 124 13.62 -2.31 11.27
CA ASP A 124 12.33 -2.89 10.88
C ASP A 124 12.16 -2.88 9.37
N MET A 125 12.59 -1.80 8.70
CA MET A 125 12.52 -1.70 7.25
C MET A 125 13.50 -2.62 6.50
N VAL A 126 14.63 -2.99 7.10
CA VAL A 126 15.51 -4.05 6.56
C VAL A 126 14.77 -5.38 6.56
N ASN A 127 14.06 -5.72 7.64
CA ASN A 127 13.26 -6.94 7.72
C ASN A 127 12.10 -6.94 6.70
N VAL A 128 11.38 -5.83 6.58
CA VAL A 128 10.33 -5.66 5.56
C VAL A 128 10.93 -5.85 4.16
N LYS A 129 12.09 -5.25 3.88
CA LYS A 129 12.75 -5.39 2.58
C LYS A 129 13.15 -6.83 2.28
N TYR A 130 13.62 -7.57 3.28
CA TYR A 130 13.92 -8.99 3.14
C TYR A 130 12.66 -9.78 2.80
N ILE A 131 11.56 -9.59 3.52
CA ILE A 131 10.27 -10.26 3.25
C ILE A 131 9.78 -9.94 1.84
N MET A 132 9.80 -8.67 1.43
CA MET A 132 9.39 -8.24 0.09
C MET A 132 10.18 -8.89 -1.05
N LYS A 133 11.44 -9.27 -0.81
CA LYS A 133 12.26 -9.99 -1.79
C LYS A 133 11.94 -11.49 -1.89
N ASN A 134 11.28 -12.05 -0.88
CA ASN A 134 11.01 -13.48 -0.75
C ASN A 134 9.51 -13.82 -0.90
N GLN A 135 8.70 -12.87 -1.38
CA GLN A 135 7.28 -13.07 -1.70
C GLN A 135 6.96 -12.36 -3.03
N GLU A 136 5.94 -12.80 -3.75
CA GLU A 136 5.63 -12.27 -5.09
C GLU A 136 4.33 -11.48 -5.19
N LYS A 137 3.45 -11.59 -4.19
CA LYS A 137 2.04 -11.14 -4.21
C LYS A 137 1.88 -9.64 -3.96
N SER A 138 2.65 -9.09 -3.03
CA SER A 138 2.51 -7.70 -2.58
C SER A 138 3.63 -6.79 -3.13
N ARG A 139 3.32 -5.51 -3.30
CA ARG A 139 4.30 -4.44 -3.55
C ARG A 139 4.13 -3.35 -2.50
N LEU A 140 5.25 -2.79 -2.04
CA LEU A 140 5.27 -1.71 -1.06
C LEU A 140 5.78 -0.42 -1.70
N ILE A 141 5.02 0.66 -1.57
CA ILE A 141 5.45 2.05 -1.77
C ILE A 141 5.68 2.68 -0.39
N GLY A 142 6.80 3.38 -0.23
CA GLY A 142 7.22 3.95 1.04
C GLY A 142 8.12 3.02 1.86
N PRO A 143 8.21 3.20 3.19
CA PRO A 143 7.48 4.17 4.02
C PRO A 143 7.96 5.61 3.81
N ASN A 144 7.52 6.55 4.65
CA ASN A 144 7.91 7.96 4.60
C ASN A 144 7.78 8.55 3.19
N CYS A 145 6.58 8.46 2.62
CA CYS A 145 6.33 8.89 1.24
C CYS A 145 4.99 9.61 1.13
N PRO A 146 4.81 10.48 0.10
CA PRO A 146 3.52 11.11 -0.13
C PRO A 146 2.46 10.15 -0.67
N GLY A 147 2.87 8.98 -1.18
CA GLY A 147 2.02 7.96 -1.79
C GLY A 147 2.05 7.97 -3.33
N ILE A 148 0.96 7.54 -3.95
CA ILE A 148 0.79 7.40 -5.41
C ILE A 148 -0.52 8.03 -5.87
N ILE A 149 -0.49 8.66 -7.05
CA ILE A 149 -1.68 9.25 -7.68
C ILE A 149 -1.69 8.99 -9.17
N LYS A 150 -2.84 8.58 -9.68
CA LYS A 150 -3.19 8.59 -11.11
C LYS A 150 -4.23 9.70 -11.32
N PRO A 151 -3.83 10.84 -11.91
CA PRO A 151 -4.67 12.03 -11.93
C PRO A 151 -6.04 11.79 -12.57
N GLY A 152 -7.10 12.18 -11.86
CA GLY A 152 -8.50 12.01 -12.28
C GLY A 152 -9.05 10.58 -12.17
N GLU A 153 -8.28 9.65 -11.59
CA GLU A 153 -8.69 8.25 -11.47
C GLU A 153 -8.58 7.70 -10.04
N CYS A 154 -7.41 7.80 -9.41
CA CYS A 154 -7.21 7.25 -8.07
C CYS A 154 -6.05 7.95 -7.36
N LYS A 155 -6.22 8.24 -6.08
CA LYS A 155 -5.25 8.89 -5.20
C LYS A 155 -5.12 8.09 -3.91
N ILE A 156 -3.93 7.60 -3.61
CA ILE A 156 -3.60 6.88 -2.38
C ILE A 156 -2.42 7.60 -1.72
N GLY A 157 -2.70 8.39 -0.68
CA GLY A 157 -1.68 9.15 0.04
C GLY A 157 -2.09 10.59 0.34
N ILE A 158 -1.10 11.45 0.56
CA ILE A 158 -1.27 12.79 1.16
C ILE A 158 -1.11 13.96 0.18
N MET A 159 -0.74 13.70 -1.07
CA MET A 159 -0.54 14.74 -2.09
C MET A 159 -1.82 15.53 -2.42
N PRO A 160 -1.78 16.85 -2.65
CA PRO A 160 -2.96 17.61 -3.04
C PRO A 160 -3.48 17.18 -4.42
N GLY A 161 -4.72 16.71 -4.53
CA GLY A 161 -5.27 16.17 -5.78
C GLY A 161 -5.46 17.22 -6.88
N TYR A 162 -5.81 18.46 -6.50
CA TYR A 162 -6.22 19.53 -7.42
C TYR A 162 -5.09 20.09 -8.30
N ILE A 163 -3.82 19.93 -7.89
CA ILE A 163 -2.67 20.38 -8.70
C ILE A 163 -2.30 19.39 -9.82
N HIS A 164 -2.84 18.17 -9.77
CA HIS A 164 -2.49 17.12 -10.71
C HIS A 164 -3.45 17.09 -11.90
N LYS A 165 -2.91 17.08 -13.12
CA LYS A 165 -3.66 16.94 -14.37
C LYS A 165 -3.25 15.69 -15.11
N LYS A 166 -4.22 14.95 -15.66
CA LYS A 166 -3.95 13.78 -16.51
C LYS A 166 -3.10 14.20 -17.71
N GLY A 167 -2.07 13.42 -18.00
CA GLY A 167 -1.11 13.70 -19.05
C GLY A 167 -0.29 12.48 -19.41
N LYS A 168 0.87 12.73 -20.02
CA LYS A 168 1.77 11.71 -20.58
C LYS A 168 3.09 11.55 -19.80
N ILE A 169 3.26 12.27 -18.70
CA ILE A 169 4.50 12.28 -17.90
C ILE A 169 4.30 11.43 -16.65
N GLY A 170 5.18 10.45 -16.46
CA GLY A 170 5.31 9.72 -15.19
C GLY A 170 6.36 10.38 -14.30
N ILE A 171 6.10 10.44 -12.99
CA ILE A 171 6.99 11.06 -12.00
C ILE A 171 7.32 10.03 -10.93
N VAL A 172 8.60 9.92 -10.59
CA VAL A 172 9.14 9.20 -9.44
C VAL A 172 10.07 10.17 -8.72
N SER A 173 9.90 10.32 -7.41
CA SER A 173 10.69 11.21 -6.55
C SER A 173 11.01 10.54 -5.23
#